data_AF-A1A2X8-F1
#
_entry.id   AF-A1A2X8-F1
#
_cell.length_a   1.000
_cell.length_b   1.000
_cell.length_c   1.000
_cell.angle_alpha   90.00
_cell.angle_beta   90.00
_cell.angle_gamma   90.00
#
_symmetry.space_group_name_H-M   'P 1'
#
loop_
_entity.id
_entity.type
_entity.pdbx_description
1 polymer ?
#
loop_
_entity_poly.entity_id
_entity_poly.type
_entity_poly.pdbx_seq_one_letter_code
_entity_poly.pdbx_strand_id
1 'polypeptide(L)'
;MNNADQGVMFMDSAFKRRWDFEYETISLSLNEKLKTSQIIYNNETHSLLQILSSVNNKLREKRPPVPEDRLIGQFFLPEEALRSEAGIRGAFKKVLIYLWDDVLRNDRNEFFDANVDSLSYLFANYQTKDVLDIEESLKKTLSEEAQPEDHSEPDTNEFEENDGQDA
;
A
#
# COMPACT_ATOMS: atom_id res chain seq x y z
N MET A 1 -3.18 -12.45 -12.11
CA MET A 1 -4.31 -11.71 -12.71
C MET A 1 -4.73 -10.66 -11.70
N ASN A 2 -5.01 -9.40 -12.08
CA ASN A 2 -5.38 -8.39 -11.10
C ASN A 2 -6.83 -8.63 -10.65
N ASN A 3 -7.01 -9.00 -9.39
CA ASN A 3 -8.32 -9.37 -8.86
C ASN A 3 -9.26 -8.16 -8.70
N ALA A 4 -8.75 -6.91 -8.80
CA ALA A 4 -9.57 -5.70 -8.93
C ALA A 4 -10.29 -5.56 -10.28
N ASP A 5 -9.84 -6.24 -11.34
CA ASP A 5 -10.43 -6.09 -12.67
C ASP A 5 -11.79 -6.80 -12.75
N GLN A 6 -12.81 -6.08 -13.22
CA GLN A 6 -14.19 -6.60 -13.32
C GLN A 6 -14.29 -7.89 -14.15
N GLY A 7 -13.37 -8.13 -15.08
CA GLY A 7 -13.32 -9.35 -15.89
C GLY A 7 -12.99 -10.63 -15.10
N VAL A 8 -12.30 -10.52 -13.95
CA VAL A 8 -11.91 -11.68 -13.12
C VAL A 8 -13.10 -12.24 -12.33
N MET A 9 -14.01 -11.35 -11.93
CA MET A 9 -15.18 -11.68 -11.10
C MET A 9 -16.16 -12.62 -11.83
N PHE A 10 -16.26 -12.52 -13.16
CA PHE A 10 -17.18 -13.32 -13.97
C PHE A 10 -16.56 -14.60 -14.53
N MET A 11 -15.35 -14.98 -14.11
CA MET A 11 -14.72 -16.22 -14.57
C MET A 11 -15.41 -17.46 -13.97
N ASP A 12 -15.76 -18.40 -14.85
CA ASP A 12 -16.39 -19.67 -14.50
C ASP A 12 -15.50 -20.54 -13.59
N SER A 13 -16.13 -21.24 -12.65
CA SER A 13 -15.42 -22.08 -11.68
C SER A 13 -14.69 -23.28 -12.31
N ALA A 14 -15.20 -23.86 -13.40
CA ALA A 14 -14.54 -24.93 -14.14
C ALA A 14 -13.31 -24.41 -14.91
N PHE A 15 -13.31 -23.13 -15.31
CA PHE A 15 -12.13 -22.48 -15.86
C PHE A 15 -11.09 -22.27 -14.76
N LYS A 16 -11.45 -21.65 -13.62
CA LYS A 16 -10.51 -21.40 -12.51
C LYS A 16 -9.77 -22.67 -12.06
N ARG A 17 -10.46 -23.81 -11.94
CA ARG A 17 -9.84 -25.10 -11.53
C ARG A 17 -8.75 -25.64 -12.47
N ARG A 18 -8.60 -25.09 -13.69
CA ARG A 18 -7.59 -25.51 -14.67
C ARG A 18 -6.30 -24.67 -14.60
N TRP A 19 -6.27 -23.63 -13.77
CA TRP A 19 -5.08 -22.81 -13.54
C TRP A 19 -4.58 -23.03 -12.12
N ASP A 20 -3.27 -23.17 -11.99
CA ASP A 20 -2.57 -23.04 -10.72
C ASP A 20 -2.44 -21.54 -10.41
N PHE A 21 -2.89 -21.13 -9.21
CA PHE A 21 -2.83 -19.75 -8.78
C PHE A 21 -1.79 -19.59 -7.68
N GLU A 22 -0.91 -18.62 -7.86
CA GLU A 22 -0.05 -18.10 -6.81
C GLU A 22 -0.60 -16.73 -6.37
N TYR A 23 -0.73 -16.55 -5.06
CA TYR A 23 -1.17 -15.28 -4.48
C TYR A 23 0.07 -14.45 -4.12
N GLU A 24 0.20 -13.32 -4.78
CA GLU A 24 1.27 -12.35 -4.53
C GLU A 24 0.76 -11.26 -3.59
N THR A 25 1.28 -11.24 -2.36
CA THR A 25 0.95 -10.23 -1.35
C THR A 25 1.60 -8.88 -1.65
N ILE A 26 0.99 -7.78 -1.22
CA ILE A 26 1.63 -6.47 -1.30
C ILE A 26 2.77 -6.38 -0.28
N SER A 27 3.99 -6.15 -0.78
CA SER A 27 5.18 -5.92 0.04
C SER A 27 5.97 -4.73 -0.49
N LEU A 28 5.68 -3.54 0.02
CA LEU A 28 6.31 -2.28 -0.41
C LEU A 28 7.84 -2.29 -0.24
N SER A 29 8.37 -3.07 0.71
CA SER A 29 9.82 -3.18 0.96
C SER A 29 10.59 -3.80 -0.19
N LEU A 30 9.93 -4.57 -1.07
CA LEU A 30 10.55 -5.15 -2.29
C LEU A 30 11.04 -4.08 -3.26
N ASN A 31 10.49 -2.86 -3.20
CA ASN A 31 10.97 -1.73 -3.97
C ASN A 31 11.93 -0.89 -3.11
N GLU A 32 13.23 -1.23 -3.16
CA GLU A 32 14.28 -0.56 -2.39
C GLU A 32 14.39 0.95 -2.68
N LYS A 33 13.92 1.41 -3.84
CA LYS A 33 13.88 2.85 -4.14
C LYS A 33 12.89 3.59 -3.26
N LEU A 34 11.84 2.96 -2.74
CA LEU A 34 10.90 3.62 -1.82
C LEU A 34 11.54 4.00 -0.49
N LYS A 35 12.52 3.22 0.00
CA LYS A 35 13.28 3.50 1.23
C LYS A 35 14.18 4.73 1.07
N THR A 36 14.82 4.85 -0.09
CA THR A 36 15.80 5.91 -0.37
C THR A 36 15.19 7.19 -0.96
N SER A 37 13.97 7.11 -1.49
CA SER A 37 13.26 8.26 -2.05
C SER A 37 12.57 9.06 -0.96
N GLN A 38 13.05 10.28 -0.74
CA GLN A 38 12.57 11.16 0.32
C GLN A 38 11.59 12.21 -0.23
N ILE A 39 10.58 12.54 0.57
CA ILE A 39 9.62 13.61 0.28
C ILE A 39 9.32 14.43 1.53
N ILE A 40 9.11 15.73 1.33
CA ILE A 40 8.61 16.61 2.39
C ILE A 40 7.09 16.44 2.50
N TYR A 41 6.63 16.07 3.69
CA TYR A 41 5.23 15.92 4.04
C TYR A 41 5.02 16.45 5.47
N ASN A 42 3.98 17.25 5.70
CA ASN A 42 3.68 17.83 7.02
C ASN A 42 4.89 18.51 7.73
N ASN A 43 5.67 19.30 6.99
CA ASN A 43 6.91 19.97 7.42
C ASN A 43 8.09 19.06 7.80
N GLU A 44 7.96 17.76 7.59
CA GLU A 44 8.99 16.76 7.89
C GLU A 44 9.42 15.99 6.63
N THR A 45 10.63 15.44 6.65
CA THR A 45 11.13 14.61 5.55
C THR A 45 10.86 13.15 5.88
N HIS A 46 10.16 12.45 4.99
CA HIS A 46 9.87 11.03 5.13
C HIS A 46 10.28 10.26 3.88
N SER A 47 10.61 8.98 4.05
CA SER A 47 10.73 8.08 2.90
C SER A 47 9.35 7.83 2.28
N LEU A 48 9.31 7.59 0.96
CA LEU A 48 8.08 7.15 0.31
C LEU A 48 7.59 5.83 0.91
N LEU A 49 8.48 4.94 1.35
CA LEU A 49 8.07 3.71 2.03
C LEU A 49 7.22 4.02 3.27
N GLN A 50 7.68 4.90 4.15
CA GLN A 50 6.95 5.25 5.38
C GLN A 50 5.57 5.86 5.09
N ILE A 51 5.49 6.77 4.12
CA ILE A 51 4.23 7.40 3.71
C ILE A 51 3.27 6.37 3.13
N LEU A 52 3.72 5.53 2.18
CA LEU A 52 2.87 4.55 1.51
C LEU A 52 2.42 3.43 2.44
N SER A 53 3.28 2.98 3.37
CA SER A 53 2.92 2.02 4.41
C SER A 53 1.86 2.60 5.34
N SER A 54 2.01 3.86 5.77
CA SER A 54 1.02 4.55 6.63
C SER A 54 -0.33 4.69 5.92
N VAL A 55 -0.32 5.06 4.63
CA VAL A 55 -1.53 5.11 3.80
C VAL A 55 -2.19 3.74 3.71
N ASN A 56 -1.45 2.68 3.38
CA ASN A 56 -2.01 1.34 3.26
C ASN A 56 -2.58 0.83 4.59
N ASN A 57 -1.92 1.11 5.72
CA ASN A 57 -2.42 0.77 7.05
C ASN A 57 -3.75 1.46 7.33
N LYS A 58 -3.84 2.78 7.10
CA LYS A 58 -5.08 3.54 7.25
C LYS A 58 -6.21 3.01 6.34
N LEU A 59 -5.89 2.63 5.10
CA LEU A 59 -6.85 2.03 4.17
C LEU A 59 -7.38 0.66 4.67
N ARG A 60 -6.53 -0.16 5.31
CA ARG A 60 -6.92 -1.44 5.92
C ARG A 60 -7.78 -1.27 7.18
N GLU A 61 -7.56 -0.19 7.92
CA GLU A 61 -8.30 0.12 9.16
C GLU A 61 -9.72 0.68 8.91
N LYS A 62 -10.02 1.13 7.68
CA LYS A 62 -11.35 1.61 7.30
C LYS A 62 -12.46 0.60 7.59
N ARG A 63 -13.70 1.11 7.67
CA ARG A 63 -14.92 0.32 7.86
C ARG A 63 -15.96 0.67 6.79
N PRO A 64 -16.14 -0.18 5.76
CA PRO A 64 -15.43 -1.45 5.51
C PRO A 64 -13.95 -1.24 5.10
N PRO A 65 -13.07 -2.24 5.32
CA PRO A 65 -11.69 -2.18 4.87
C PRO A 65 -11.60 -2.04 3.36
N VAL A 66 -10.60 -1.31 2.88
CA VAL A 66 -10.29 -1.27 1.45
C VAL A 66 -9.70 -2.63 1.04
N PRO A 67 -10.22 -3.27 -0.04
CA PRO A 67 -9.68 -4.52 -0.55
C PRO A 67 -8.19 -4.41 -0.89
N GLU A 68 -7.43 -5.49 -0.67
CA GLU A 68 -5.99 -5.52 -0.93
C GLU A 68 -5.63 -5.07 -2.35
N ASP A 69 -6.43 -5.47 -3.35
CA ASP A 69 -6.21 -5.13 -4.76
C ASP A 69 -6.31 -3.61 -5.07
N ARG A 70 -6.82 -2.80 -4.13
CA ARG A 70 -6.92 -1.34 -4.22
C ARG A 70 -5.91 -0.61 -3.33
N LEU A 71 -5.06 -1.35 -2.62
CA LEU A 71 -3.94 -0.79 -1.89
C LEU A 71 -2.78 -0.47 -2.84
N ILE A 72 -1.86 0.34 -2.35
CA ILE A 72 -0.69 0.75 -3.12
C ILE A 72 0.32 -0.38 -3.09
N GLY A 73 0.57 -1.00 -4.25
CA GLY A 73 1.55 -2.09 -4.41
C GLY A 73 2.99 -1.60 -4.62
N GLN A 74 3.96 -2.51 -4.49
CA GLN A 74 5.39 -2.23 -4.63
C GLN A 74 5.81 -1.68 -6.00
N PHE A 75 5.05 -1.99 -7.05
CA PHE A 75 5.30 -1.53 -8.42
C PHE A 75 4.46 -0.32 -8.83
N PHE A 76 3.66 0.25 -7.91
CA PHE A 76 2.79 1.40 -8.21
C PHE A 76 3.60 2.62 -8.69
N LEU A 77 4.81 2.81 -8.14
CA LEU A 77 5.74 3.85 -8.56
C LEU A 77 6.96 3.21 -9.25
N PRO A 78 7.15 3.42 -10.57
CA PRO A 78 8.30 2.86 -11.27
C PRO A 78 9.59 3.54 -10.82
N GLU A 79 10.68 2.79 -10.73
CA GLU A 79 11.97 3.28 -10.24
C GLU A 79 12.48 4.50 -11.03
N GLU A 80 12.20 4.57 -12.32
CA GLU A 80 12.56 5.70 -13.18
C GLU A 80 11.96 7.02 -12.69
N ALA A 81 10.72 6.97 -12.18
CA ALA A 81 10.06 8.15 -11.62
C ALA A 81 10.70 8.62 -10.32
N LEU A 82 11.49 7.76 -9.66
CA LEU A 82 12.11 8.02 -8.36
C LEU A 82 13.57 8.49 -8.45
N ARG A 83 14.10 8.71 -9.66
CA ARG A 83 15.51 9.10 -9.88
C ARG A 83 15.85 10.57 -9.60
N SER A 84 14.84 11.42 -9.42
CA SER A 84 15.04 12.86 -9.19
C SER A 84 13.97 13.41 -8.25
N GLU A 85 14.26 14.51 -7.56
CA GLU A 85 13.28 15.19 -6.68
C GLU A 85 12.00 15.62 -7.42
N ALA A 86 12.14 16.10 -8.67
CA ALA A 86 10.99 16.44 -9.50
C ALA A 86 10.16 15.20 -9.84
N GLY A 87 10.83 14.07 -10.14
CA GLY A 87 10.19 12.79 -10.37
C GLY A 87 9.45 12.27 -9.14
N ILE A 88 10.09 12.31 -7.96
CA ILE A 88 9.50 11.89 -6.67
C ILE A 88 8.25 12.70 -6.37
N ARG A 89 8.30 14.03 -6.53
CA ARG A 89 7.11 14.89 -6.37
C ARG A 89 6.00 14.52 -7.36
N GLY A 90 6.35 14.23 -8.62
CA GLY A 90 5.39 13.75 -9.62
C GLY A 90 4.78 12.40 -9.26
N ALA A 91 5.59 11.46 -8.78
CA ALA A 91 5.19 10.14 -8.33
C ALA A 91 4.23 10.23 -7.13
N PHE A 92 4.53 11.07 -6.14
CA PHE A 92 3.64 11.29 -5.01
C PHE A 92 2.31 11.93 -5.42
N LYS A 93 2.32 12.87 -6.37
CA LYS A 93 1.06 13.42 -6.91
C LYS A 93 0.21 12.35 -7.60
N LYS A 94 0.81 11.35 -8.26
CA LYS A 94 0.06 10.21 -8.81
C LYS A 94 -0.63 9.39 -7.71
N VAL A 95 0.04 9.21 -6.56
CA VAL A 95 -0.56 8.56 -5.38
C VAL A 95 -1.78 9.36 -4.91
N LEU A 96 -1.64 10.68 -4.75
CA LEU A 96 -2.75 11.54 -4.32
C LEU A 96 -3.94 11.49 -5.29
N ILE A 97 -3.69 11.49 -6.60
CA ILE A 97 -4.74 11.35 -7.63
C ILE A 97 -5.45 10.01 -7.48
N TYR A 98 -4.69 8.91 -7.41
CA TYR A 98 -5.24 7.56 -7.27
C TYR A 98 -6.10 7.41 -6.01
N LEU A 99 -5.62 7.93 -4.88
CA LEU A 99 -6.40 7.97 -3.64
C LEU A 99 -7.69 8.79 -3.82
N TRP A 100 -7.61 9.95 -4.46
CA TRP A 100 -8.73 10.89 -4.61
C TRP A 100 -9.83 10.43 -5.57
N ASP A 101 -9.44 9.93 -6.75
CA ASP A 101 -10.34 9.61 -7.85
C ASP A 101 -10.77 8.15 -7.86
N ASP A 102 -9.86 7.22 -7.51
CA ASP A 102 -10.12 5.79 -7.58
C ASP A 102 -10.48 5.22 -6.22
N VAL A 103 -9.60 5.32 -5.21
CA VAL A 103 -9.74 4.58 -3.94
C VAL A 103 -10.84 5.16 -3.04
N LEU A 104 -10.79 6.47 -2.79
CA LEU A 104 -11.59 7.15 -1.77
C LEU A 104 -12.71 8.01 -2.34
N ARG A 105 -13.12 7.78 -3.60
CA ARG A 105 -14.09 8.62 -4.33
C ARG A 105 -15.37 8.92 -3.52
N ASN A 106 -15.86 7.96 -2.74
CA ASN A 106 -17.09 8.09 -1.96
C ASN A 106 -16.84 8.38 -0.47
N ASP A 107 -15.62 8.20 0.03
CA ASP A 107 -15.32 8.17 1.47
C ASP A 107 -14.19 9.14 1.86
N ARG A 108 -14.11 10.28 1.15
CA ARG A 108 -13.03 11.28 1.31
C ARG A 108 -12.98 11.86 2.72
N ASN A 109 -14.15 12.17 3.28
CA ASN A 109 -14.30 12.83 4.58
C ASN A 109 -13.83 11.96 5.76
N GLU A 110 -13.70 10.65 5.55
CA GLU A 110 -13.25 9.70 6.57
C GLU A 110 -11.75 9.38 6.48
N PHE A 111 -11.06 9.88 5.44
CA PHE A 111 -9.66 9.55 5.20
C PHE A 111 -8.77 10.79 5.17
N PHE A 112 -9.19 11.87 4.53
CA PHE A 112 -8.40 13.09 4.49
C PHE A 112 -8.69 13.99 5.69
N ASP A 113 -7.76 14.91 6.00
CA ASP A 113 -8.02 15.98 6.96
C ASP A 113 -9.31 16.74 6.60
N ALA A 114 -10.05 17.18 7.62
CA ALA A 114 -11.38 17.79 7.45
C ALA A 114 -11.37 19.06 6.57
N ASN A 115 -10.22 19.70 6.39
CA ASN A 115 -10.08 20.90 5.56
C ASN A 115 -9.81 20.58 4.07
N VAL A 116 -9.67 19.30 3.70
CA VAL A 116 -9.40 18.89 2.32
C VAL A 116 -10.70 18.82 1.53
N ASP A 117 -10.90 19.80 0.63
CA ASP A 117 -12.08 19.89 -0.22
C ASP A 117 -11.83 19.51 -1.69
N SER A 118 -10.56 19.44 -2.10
CA SER A 118 -10.17 19.30 -3.50
C SER A 118 -8.79 18.68 -3.67
N LEU A 119 -8.58 18.05 -4.83
CA LEU A 119 -7.26 17.58 -5.24
C LEU A 119 -6.24 18.73 -5.33
N SER A 120 -6.68 19.93 -5.71
CA SER A 120 -5.84 21.13 -5.71
C SER A 120 -5.37 21.50 -4.30
N TYR A 121 -6.25 21.37 -3.29
CA TYR A 121 -5.88 21.58 -1.90
C TYR A 121 -4.81 20.58 -1.46
N LEU A 122 -4.96 19.29 -1.81
CA LEU A 122 -3.93 18.27 -1.54
C LEU A 122 -2.56 18.67 -2.10
N PHE A 123 -2.51 19.04 -3.38
CA PHE A 123 -1.25 19.42 -4.03
C PHE A 123 -0.60 20.66 -3.44
N ALA A 124 -1.39 21.61 -2.97
CA ALA A 124 -0.89 22.85 -2.39
C ALA A 124 -0.40 22.69 -0.95
N ASN A 125 -0.96 21.75 -0.18
CA ASN A 125 -0.79 21.71 1.27
C ASN A 125 -0.04 20.48 1.81
N TYR A 126 0.15 19.39 1.04
CA TYR A 126 0.75 18.15 1.56
C TYR A 126 2.14 18.36 2.19
N GLN A 127 2.90 19.35 1.72
CA GLN A 127 4.23 19.64 2.25
C GLN A 127 4.20 20.26 3.64
N THR A 128 3.11 20.95 4.00
CA THR A 128 3.03 21.77 5.21
C THR A 128 1.98 21.32 6.21
N LYS A 129 1.09 20.41 5.80
CA LYS A 129 -0.03 19.91 6.59
C LYS A 129 -0.19 18.40 6.39
N ASP A 130 -0.71 17.72 7.40
CA ASP A 130 -1.10 16.32 7.33
C ASP A 130 -2.43 16.13 6.58
N VAL A 131 -2.40 16.32 5.27
CA VAL A 131 -3.62 16.25 4.44
C VAL A 131 -4.22 14.84 4.34
N LEU A 132 -3.42 13.80 4.57
CA LEU A 132 -3.84 12.39 4.58
C LEU A 132 -4.26 11.91 5.97
N ASP A 133 -4.08 12.74 7.00
CA ASP A 133 -4.38 12.41 8.41
C ASP A 133 -3.68 11.09 8.82
N ILE A 134 -2.36 11.03 8.61
CA ILE A 134 -1.48 9.86 8.86
C ILE A 134 -0.33 10.16 9.84
N GLU A 135 -0.30 11.34 10.46
CA GLU A 135 0.79 11.77 11.35
C GLU A 135 1.01 10.78 12.52
N GLU A 136 -0.07 10.24 13.10
CA GLU A 136 0.03 9.24 14.17
C GLU A 136 0.68 7.94 13.69
N SER A 137 0.30 7.46 12.50
CA SER A 137 0.91 6.27 11.88
C SER A 137 2.39 6.47 11.59
N LEU A 138 2.78 7.65 11.10
CA LEU A 138 4.18 7.98 10.82
C LEU A 138 5.04 7.99 12.09
N LYS A 139 4.52 8.53 13.20
CA LYS A 139 5.21 8.52 14.50
C LYS A 139 5.41 7.10 15.03
N LYS A 140 4.43 6.22 14.84
CA LYS A 140 4.53 4.82 15.26
C LYS A 140 5.64 4.09 14.52
N THR A 141 5.72 4.23 13.19
CA THR A 141 6.78 3.61 12.39
C THR A 141 8.18 4.08 12.79
N LEU A 142 8.36 5.36 13.10
CA LEU A 142 9.64 5.89 13.62
C LEU A 142 10.06 5.29 14.97
N SER A 143 9.10 4.91 15.81
CA SER A 143 9.37 4.25 17.09
C SER A 143 9.67 2.76 16.96
N GLU A 144 9.11 2.09 15.95
CA GLU A 144 9.32 0.66 15.66
C GLU A 144 10.63 0.40 14.92
N GLU A 145 11.07 1.30 14.03
CA GLU A 145 12.39 1.23 13.35
C GLU A 145 13.59 1.30 14.33
N ALA A 146 13.38 1.71 15.59
CA ALA A 146 14.39 1.73 16.66
C ALA A 146 14.58 0.36 17.37
N GLN A 147 13.85 -0.68 16.96
CA GLN A 147 14.05 -2.06 17.39
C GLN A 147 14.38 -2.90 16.14
N PRO A 148 15.55 -3.57 16.06
CA PRO A 148 15.83 -4.45 14.93
C PRO A 148 14.90 -5.67 15.00
N GLU A 149 13.96 -5.77 14.07
CA GLU A 149 13.11 -6.95 13.87
C GLU A 149 13.98 -8.12 13.37
N ASP A 150 14.14 -9.11 14.27
CA ASP A 150 14.72 -10.42 14.02
C ASP A 150 13.68 -11.26 13.25
N HIS A 151 13.72 -11.22 11.93
CA HIS A 151 12.92 -12.11 11.10
C HIS A 151 13.51 -13.53 11.15
N SER A 152 13.10 -14.31 12.14
CA SER A 152 13.10 -15.76 12.05
C SER A 152 11.94 -16.18 11.13
N GLU A 153 12.30 -16.80 10.01
CA GLU A 153 11.38 -17.45 9.08
C GLU A 153 10.57 -18.53 9.82
N PRO A 154 9.24 -18.65 9.62
CA PRO A 154 8.52 -19.80 10.13
C PRO A 154 8.79 -21.01 9.22
N ASP A 155 9.33 -22.07 9.85
CA ASP A 155 9.53 -23.41 9.31
C ASP A 155 8.34 -23.87 8.44
N THR A 156 8.66 -24.29 7.22
CA THR A 156 7.79 -25.11 6.38
C THR A 156 7.55 -26.45 7.08
N ASN A 157 6.38 -26.61 7.70
CA ASN A 157 5.96 -27.91 8.23
C ASN A 157 5.74 -28.90 7.08
N GLU A 158 6.46 -30.00 7.18
CA GLU A 158 6.40 -31.20 6.35
C GLU A 158 4.96 -31.76 6.30
N PHE A 159 4.49 -32.05 5.09
CA PHE A 159 3.36 -32.96 4.88
C PHE A 159 3.85 -34.39 5.11
N GLU A 160 3.60 -34.95 6.30
CA GLU A 160 3.68 -36.40 6.49
C GLU A 160 2.46 -37.07 5.84
N GLU A 161 2.68 -37.74 4.71
CA GLU A 161 1.80 -38.79 4.18
C GLU A 161 1.75 -39.93 5.20
N ASN A 162 0.61 -40.08 5.88
CA ASN A 162 0.33 -41.26 6.69
C ASN A 162 -0.61 -42.18 5.89
N ASP A 163 -0.02 -43.06 5.09
CA ASP A 163 -0.71 -44.20 4.48
C ASP A 163 -1.07 -45.20 5.59
N GLY A 164 -2.27 -45.00 6.15
CA GLY A 164 -2.91 -45.97 7.03
C GLY A 164 -3.45 -47.14 6.22
N GLN A 165 -2.73 -48.27 6.27
CA GLN A 165 -3.27 -49.60 6.01
C GLN A 165 -4.44 -49.88 6.96
N ASP A 166 -5.56 -50.36 6.43
CA ASP A 166 -6.49 -51.18 7.21
C ASP A 166 -7.04 -52.34 6.37
N ALA A 167 -6.71 -53.54 6.90
CA ALA A 167 -7.35 -54.86 6.85
C ALA A 167 -8.29 -55.26 5.69
#